data_AF-A0A132GWN3-F1
#
_entry.id   AF-A0A132GWN3-F1
#
_cell.length_a   1.000
_cell.length_b   1.000
_cell.length_c   1.000
_cell.angle_alpha   90.00
_cell.angle_beta   90.00
_cell.angle_gamma   90.00
#
_symmetry.space_group_name_H-M   'P 1'
#
loop_
_entity.id
_entity.type
_entity.pdbx_description
1 polymer ?
#
loop_
_entity_poly.entity_id
_entity_poly.type
_entity_poly.pdbx_seq_one_letter_code
_entity_poly.pdbx_strand_id
1 'polypeptide(L)'
;ISLAGQDGTLGTLATKYHYVYGKAYVTSVTDNTADATMEKMKSLLTVCKFSFVDKTTGNAIAIRSLTIGYGGSGSDADTYPQEATVAVSPSTPMADIHATGATGGSKVLTVSLTAAQGAVYVALLPTNGQRTFRFTVTDDSGNTYSGTAKATLTEGDYVVATGLKLTKN
;
A
#
# COMPACT_ATOMS: atom_id res chain seq x y z
N ILE A 1 17.20 25.00 -19.56
CA ILE A 1 18.00 23.92 -18.93
C ILE A 1 17.13 22.66 -18.88
N SER A 2 17.56 21.59 -19.53
CA SER A 2 16.99 20.25 -19.33
C SER A 2 17.81 19.58 -18.24
N LEU A 3 17.20 19.34 -17.08
CA LEU A 3 17.84 18.64 -15.97
C LEU A 3 17.70 17.14 -16.21
N ALA A 4 18.67 16.52 -16.90
CA ALA A 4 18.73 15.09 -17.12
C ALA A 4 19.98 14.49 -16.46
N GLY A 5 19.85 13.29 -15.87
CA GLY A 5 20.99 12.49 -15.41
C GLY A 5 21.34 12.53 -13.92
N GLN A 6 20.43 12.95 -13.03
CA GLN A 6 20.62 12.70 -11.59
C GLN A 6 19.91 11.40 -11.16
N ASP A 7 20.67 10.48 -10.59
CA ASP A 7 20.11 9.32 -9.88
C ASP A 7 19.38 9.84 -8.63
N GLY A 8 18.06 9.66 -8.59
CA GLY A 8 17.13 10.35 -7.67
C GLY A 8 16.12 11.31 -8.33
N THR A 9 15.95 11.22 -9.65
CA THR A 9 15.12 12.13 -10.46
C THR A 9 13.61 12.04 -10.16
N LEU A 10 12.87 13.10 -10.51
CA LEU A 10 11.39 13.10 -10.57
C LEU A 10 10.83 11.88 -11.32
N GLY A 11 11.59 11.34 -12.29
CA GLY A 11 11.28 10.08 -12.96
C GLY A 11 11.25 8.89 -12.01
N THR A 12 12.23 8.73 -11.12
CA THR A 12 12.22 7.67 -10.10
C THR A 12 11.02 7.83 -9.17
N LEU A 13 10.73 9.05 -8.71
CA LEU A 13 9.57 9.29 -7.87
C LEU A 13 8.22 9.07 -8.59
N ALA A 14 8.15 9.34 -9.89
CA ALA A 14 6.96 9.05 -10.69
C ALA A 14 6.79 7.55 -10.99
N THR A 15 7.87 6.85 -11.36
CA THR A 15 7.79 5.46 -11.84
C THR A 15 7.92 4.42 -10.74
N LYS A 16 8.78 4.67 -9.74
CA LYS A 16 9.00 3.75 -8.62
C LYS A 16 8.04 4.06 -7.48
N TYR A 17 7.93 5.33 -7.10
CA TYR A 17 7.15 5.76 -5.94
C TYR A 17 5.71 6.20 -6.27
N HIS A 18 5.31 6.11 -7.54
CA HIS A 18 3.97 6.43 -8.02
C HIS A 18 3.48 7.83 -7.60
N TYR A 19 4.29 8.87 -7.77
CA TYR A 19 3.88 10.25 -7.54
C TYR A 19 3.56 11.00 -8.84
N VAL A 20 2.59 11.91 -8.78
CA VAL A 20 2.39 12.95 -9.80
C VAL A 20 2.80 14.31 -9.29
N TYR A 21 3.27 15.11 -10.24
CA TYR A 21 3.88 16.41 -10.00
C TYR A 21 3.10 17.51 -10.69
N GLY A 22 2.88 18.60 -9.97
CA GLY A 22 2.43 19.88 -10.52
C GLY A 22 3.59 20.67 -11.14
N LYS A 23 3.29 21.92 -11.51
CA LYS A 23 4.32 22.84 -12.01
C LYS A 23 5.35 23.11 -10.91
N ALA A 24 6.62 23.12 -11.30
CA ALA A 24 7.73 23.55 -10.46
C ALA A 24 8.12 24.98 -10.86
N TYR A 25 8.39 25.81 -9.85
CA TYR A 25 8.84 27.20 -10.02
C TYR A 25 10.25 27.30 -9.48
N VAL A 26 11.15 27.91 -10.25
CA VAL A 26 12.50 28.23 -9.79
C VAL A 26 12.39 29.39 -8.80
N THR A 27 12.85 29.17 -7.58
CA THR A 27 12.77 30.14 -6.48
C THR A 27 14.08 30.90 -6.27
N SER A 28 15.22 30.31 -6.66
CA SER A 28 16.53 30.96 -6.61
C SER A 28 17.44 30.40 -7.70
N VAL A 29 18.39 31.20 -8.18
CA VAL A 29 19.46 30.75 -9.09
C VAL A 29 20.77 31.40 -8.65
N THR A 30 21.82 30.58 -8.50
CA THR A 30 23.22 31.00 -8.42
C THR A 30 23.98 30.52 -9.66
N ASP A 31 25.26 30.83 -9.76
CA ASP A 31 26.10 30.48 -10.92
C ASP A 31 26.11 28.98 -11.25
N ASN A 32 25.87 28.11 -10.26
CA ASN A 32 25.91 26.65 -10.44
C ASN A 32 24.71 25.89 -9.85
N THR A 33 23.77 26.58 -9.17
CA THR A 33 22.60 25.93 -8.57
C THR A 33 21.32 26.69 -8.89
N ALA A 34 20.21 25.95 -9.00
CA ALA A 34 18.88 26.52 -9.06
C ALA A 34 18.00 25.80 -8.04
N ASP A 35 17.39 26.56 -7.14
CA ASP A 35 16.38 26.04 -6.22
C ASP A 35 15.02 26.09 -6.91
N ALA A 36 14.23 25.03 -6.76
CA ALA A 36 12.87 24.99 -7.26
C ALA A 36 11.90 24.49 -6.19
N THR A 37 10.70 25.05 -6.18
CA THR A 37 9.60 24.59 -5.35
C THR A 37 8.51 23.99 -6.23
N MET A 38 7.94 22.87 -5.79
CA MET A 38 6.84 22.20 -6.46
C MET A 38 5.53 22.56 -5.74
N GLU A 39 4.56 23.11 -6.47
CA GLU A 39 3.26 23.48 -5.88
C GLU A 39 2.43 22.27 -5.45
N LYS A 40 2.59 21.13 -6.13
CA LYS A 40 1.82 19.92 -5.84
C LYS A 40 2.65 18.68 -6.08
N MET A 41 2.78 17.85 -5.05
CA MET A 41 3.23 16.47 -5.13
C MET A 41 2.10 15.62 -4.55
N LYS A 42 1.62 14.63 -5.30
CA LYS A 42 0.52 13.74 -4.86
C LYS A 42 0.88 12.30 -5.14
N SER A 43 0.72 11.42 -4.16
CA SER A 43 0.81 9.97 -4.38
C SER A 43 -0.38 9.51 -5.24
N LEU A 44 -0.11 8.63 -6.19
CA LEU A 44 -1.12 7.89 -6.95
C LEU A 44 -1.56 6.62 -6.21
N LEU A 45 -0.98 6.33 -5.04
CA LEU A 45 -1.42 5.25 -4.17
C LEU A 45 -2.31 5.79 -3.05
N THR A 46 -3.15 4.92 -2.51
CA THR A 46 -3.89 5.14 -1.27
C THR A 46 -3.15 4.45 -0.14
N VAL A 47 -2.83 5.15 0.94
CA VAL A 47 -2.22 4.54 2.12
C VAL A 47 -3.33 4.05 3.05
N CYS A 48 -3.36 2.76 3.35
CA CYS A 48 -4.35 2.15 4.23
C CYS A 48 -3.70 1.67 5.52
N LYS A 49 -4.25 2.09 6.66
CA LYS A 49 -3.95 1.50 7.98
C LYS A 49 -4.99 0.42 8.28
N PHE A 50 -4.53 -0.81 8.47
CA PHE A 50 -5.37 -1.95 8.83
C PHE A 50 -5.15 -2.39 10.26
N SER A 51 -6.23 -2.62 11.00
CA SER A 51 -6.23 -3.47 12.19
C SER A 51 -7.45 -4.38 12.20
N PHE A 52 -7.31 -5.54 12.83
CA PHE A 52 -8.31 -6.60 12.77
C PHE A 52 -8.70 -7.06 14.17
N VAL A 53 -9.93 -7.53 14.30
CA VAL A 53 -10.44 -8.19 15.51
C VAL A 53 -11.05 -9.53 15.14
N ASP A 54 -10.94 -10.50 16.03
CA ASP A 54 -11.65 -11.76 15.93
C ASP A 54 -13.15 -11.49 16.06
N LYS A 55 -13.93 -11.91 15.07
CA LYS A 55 -15.37 -11.68 14.99
C LYS A 55 -16.14 -12.32 16.15
N THR A 56 -15.64 -13.42 16.70
CA THR A 56 -16.28 -14.18 17.77
C THR A 56 -15.97 -13.57 19.13
N THR A 57 -14.69 -13.28 19.39
CA THR A 57 -14.24 -12.84 20.72
C THR A 57 -14.15 -11.32 20.87
N GLY A 58 -14.09 -10.57 19.76
CA GLY A 58 -13.84 -9.13 19.74
C GLY A 58 -12.39 -8.74 20.02
N ASN A 59 -11.51 -9.71 20.29
CA ASN A 59 -10.11 -9.46 20.62
C ASN A 59 -9.32 -8.99 19.40
N ALA A 60 -8.37 -8.08 19.62
CA ALA A 60 -7.45 -7.65 18.58
C ALA A 60 -6.60 -8.82 18.08
N ILE A 61 -6.44 -8.91 16.76
CA ILE A 61 -5.57 -9.90 16.12
C ILE A 61 -4.19 -9.26 15.90
N ALA A 62 -3.16 -9.83 16.52
CA ALA A 62 -1.78 -9.41 16.29
C ALA A 62 -1.32 -9.92 14.92
N ILE A 63 -0.99 -9.02 14.00
CA ILE A 63 -0.72 -9.34 12.59
C ILE A 63 0.74 -9.78 12.47
N ARG A 64 0.99 -11.04 12.10
CA ARG A 64 2.32 -11.55 11.72
C ARG A 64 2.48 -11.61 10.20
N SER A 65 1.40 -11.99 9.51
CA SER A 65 1.29 -11.92 8.06
C SER A 65 -0.09 -11.39 7.68
N LEU A 66 -0.18 -10.57 6.62
CA LEU A 66 -1.42 -10.08 6.04
C LEU A 66 -1.40 -10.33 4.53
N THR A 67 -2.40 -11.07 4.05
CA THR A 67 -2.67 -11.23 2.62
C THR A 67 -3.91 -10.43 2.24
N ILE A 68 -3.82 -9.64 1.18
CA ILE A 68 -4.90 -8.82 0.64
C ILE A 68 -5.17 -9.24 -0.81
N GLY A 69 -6.38 -9.73 -1.05
CA GLY A 69 -6.91 -9.98 -2.39
C GLY A 69 -7.94 -8.92 -2.78
N TYR A 70 -8.05 -8.67 -4.07
CA TYR A 70 -9.08 -7.80 -4.64
C TYR A 70 -9.99 -8.59 -5.58
N GLY A 71 -11.24 -8.18 -5.73
CA GLY A 71 -12.05 -8.69 -6.83
C GLY A 71 -13.52 -8.30 -6.75
N GLY A 72 -14.12 -8.09 -7.91
CA GLY A 72 -15.57 -7.96 -8.06
C GLY A 72 -16.27 -9.33 -8.05
N SER A 73 -17.55 -9.34 -8.41
CA SER A 73 -18.24 -10.54 -8.90
C SER A 73 -17.89 -10.75 -10.39
N GLY A 74 -17.43 -11.95 -10.79
CA GLY A 74 -17.07 -12.26 -12.18
C GLY A 74 -15.66 -12.85 -12.34
N SER A 75 -15.08 -12.74 -13.54
CA SER A 75 -13.74 -13.25 -13.91
C SER A 75 -12.57 -12.64 -13.13
N ASP A 76 -12.82 -11.55 -12.42
CA ASP A 76 -11.82 -10.76 -11.71
C ASP A 76 -11.93 -10.97 -10.18
N ALA A 77 -12.58 -12.04 -9.74
CA ALA A 77 -12.58 -12.45 -8.34
C ALA A 77 -11.18 -12.97 -7.96
N ASP A 78 -10.61 -12.45 -6.86
CA ASP A 78 -9.33 -12.89 -6.29
C ASP A 78 -8.09 -12.53 -7.12
N THR A 79 -8.14 -11.37 -7.76
CA THR A 79 -7.03 -10.74 -8.46
C THR A 79 -6.79 -9.35 -7.88
N TYR A 80 -5.76 -9.22 -7.03
CA TYR A 80 -5.05 -7.94 -6.98
C TYR A 80 -4.42 -7.75 -8.36
N PRO A 81 -4.43 -6.55 -8.95
CA PRO A 81 -3.87 -6.35 -10.29
C PRO A 81 -2.36 -6.67 -10.37
N GLN A 82 -1.70 -7.03 -9.25
CA GLN A 82 -0.24 -7.15 -9.10
C GLN A 82 0.15 -8.20 -8.03
N GLU A 83 1.28 -8.88 -8.17
CA GLU A 83 1.93 -9.61 -7.07
C GLU A 83 2.92 -8.65 -6.41
N ALA A 84 2.85 -8.50 -5.10
CA ALA A 84 3.90 -7.84 -4.34
C ALA A 84 4.05 -8.53 -2.98
N THR A 85 5.30 -8.75 -2.58
CA THR A 85 5.65 -9.25 -1.25
C THR A 85 6.40 -8.16 -0.51
N VAL A 86 5.94 -7.86 0.69
CA VAL A 86 6.49 -6.79 1.52
C VAL A 86 6.95 -7.38 2.84
N ALA A 87 8.25 -7.34 3.11
CA ALA A 87 8.82 -7.73 4.40
C ALA A 87 9.14 -6.49 5.23
N VAL A 88 8.54 -6.36 6.42
CA VAL A 88 8.79 -5.23 7.33
C VAL A 88 9.56 -5.74 8.54
N SER A 89 10.78 -5.22 8.73
CA SER A 89 11.63 -5.50 9.90
C SER A 89 11.72 -4.26 10.81
N PRO A 90 11.65 -4.41 12.15
CA PRO A 90 11.68 -3.30 13.10
C PRO A 90 13.06 -2.65 13.24
N SER A 91 14.12 -3.24 12.65
CA SER A 91 15.50 -2.78 12.76
C SER A 91 16.10 -2.23 11.46
N THR A 92 15.35 -2.27 10.36
CA THR A 92 15.75 -1.66 9.08
C THR A 92 14.87 -0.45 8.82
N PRO A 93 15.42 0.69 8.35
CA PRO A 93 14.61 1.77 7.80
C PRO A 93 13.57 1.17 6.87
N MET A 94 12.29 1.52 7.06
CA MET A 94 11.20 1.01 6.23
C MET A 94 11.53 1.35 4.78
N ALA A 95 12.09 0.39 4.03
CA ALA A 95 12.36 0.57 2.63
C ALA A 95 11.01 0.78 1.95
N ASP A 96 10.92 1.82 1.12
CA ASP A 96 9.68 2.23 0.50
C ASP A 96 8.95 1.04 -0.14
N ILE A 97 7.78 0.78 0.39
CA ILE A 97 6.97 -0.38 0.07
C ILE A 97 6.22 -0.06 -1.22
N HIS A 98 6.65 -0.66 -2.32
CA HIS A 98 6.01 -0.52 -3.62
C HIS A 98 5.31 -1.80 -4.02
N ALA A 99 3.99 -1.75 -4.19
CA ALA A 99 3.32 -2.68 -5.09
C ALA A 99 3.82 -2.36 -6.51
N THR A 100 4.60 -3.27 -7.11
CA THR A 100 5.07 -3.13 -8.48
C THR A 100 4.24 -4.04 -9.37
N GLY A 101 3.73 -3.51 -10.49
CA GLY A 101 2.82 -4.25 -11.37
C GLY A 101 3.46 -5.39 -12.14
N ALA A 102 2.73 -6.50 -12.27
CA ALA A 102 3.05 -7.59 -13.17
C ALA A 102 1.77 -8.17 -13.79
N THR A 103 1.79 -8.45 -15.10
CA THR A 103 0.69 -9.03 -15.87
C THR A 103 0.59 -10.55 -15.65
N GLY A 104 -0.62 -11.03 -15.28
CA GLY A 104 -1.05 -12.44 -15.39
C GLY A 104 -1.00 -13.31 -14.11
N GLY A 105 -2.17 -13.72 -13.59
CA GLY A 105 -2.34 -14.69 -12.49
C GLY A 105 -3.31 -14.24 -11.38
N SER A 106 -3.84 -15.16 -10.55
CA SER A 106 -4.54 -14.83 -9.30
C SER A 106 -3.52 -14.36 -8.28
N LYS A 107 -3.30 -13.04 -8.25
CA LYS A 107 -2.22 -12.41 -7.50
C LYS A 107 -2.78 -11.75 -6.25
N VAL A 108 -2.27 -12.09 -5.09
CA VAL A 108 -2.57 -11.44 -3.80
C VAL A 108 -1.36 -10.63 -3.36
N LEU A 109 -1.60 -9.55 -2.60
CA LEU A 109 -0.55 -8.81 -1.91
C LEU A 109 -0.28 -9.49 -0.57
N THR A 110 0.98 -9.84 -0.28
CA THR A 110 1.38 -10.41 1.00
C THR A 110 2.34 -9.49 1.74
N VAL A 111 2.01 -9.20 2.99
CA VAL A 111 2.82 -8.43 3.93
C VAL A 111 3.25 -9.36 5.06
N SER A 112 4.55 -9.52 5.26
CA SER A 112 5.13 -10.36 6.31
C SER A 112 5.93 -9.51 7.28
N LEU A 113 5.70 -9.72 8.58
CA LEU A 113 6.34 -8.96 9.65
C LEU A 113 7.30 -9.85 10.43
N THR A 114 8.46 -9.32 10.79
CA THR A 114 9.41 -10.05 11.65
C THR A 114 9.05 -9.99 13.14
N ALA A 115 8.08 -9.15 13.52
CA ALA A 115 7.40 -9.16 14.80
C ALA A 115 5.90 -8.86 14.59
N ALA A 116 5.02 -9.48 15.37
CA ALA A 116 3.59 -9.23 15.23
C ALA A 116 3.21 -7.80 15.64
N GLN A 117 2.29 -7.18 14.90
CA GLN A 117 1.87 -5.79 15.10
C GLN A 117 0.35 -5.66 15.25
N GLY A 118 -0.11 -4.72 16.08
CA GLY A 118 -1.56 -4.45 16.22
C GLY A 118 -2.18 -3.73 15.02
N ALA A 119 -1.36 -3.11 14.17
CA ALA A 119 -1.79 -2.49 12.91
C ALA A 119 -0.66 -2.53 11.87
N VAL A 120 -1.04 -2.51 10.60
CA VAL A 120 -0.11 -2.43 9.47
C VAL A 120 -0.54 -1.34 8.50
N TYR A 121 0.44 -0.72 7.85
CA TYR A 121 0.24 0.32 6.85
C TYR A 121 0.62 -0.23 5.48
N VAL A 122 -0.26 -0.09 4.52
CA VAL A 122 -0.08 -0.66 3.18
C VAL A 122 -0.49 0.37 2.15
N ALA A 123 0.41 0.67 1.21
CA ALA A 123 0.08 1.47 0.04
C ALA A 123 -0.60 0.57 -1.00
N LEU A 124 -1.83 0.92 -1.36
CA LEU A 124 -2.67 0.18 -2.29
C LEU A 124 -2.99 1.03 -3.52
N LEU A 125 -3.21 0.39 -4.66
CA LEU A 125 -3.70 1.06 -5.85
C LEU A 125 -5.14 1.58 -5.63
N PRO A 126 -5.46 2.75 -6.19
CA PRO A 126 -6.82 3.27 -6.21
C PRO A 126 -7.73 2.33 -7.01
N THR A 127 -9.03 2.44 -6.75
CA THR A 127 -10.04 1.56 -7.33
C THR A 127 -11.02 2.33 -8.19
N ASN A 128 -11.39 1.80 -9.35
CA ASN A 128 -12.51 2.33 -10.12
C ASN A 128 -13.83 1.80 -9.53
N GLY A 129 -14.41 2.57 -8.60
CA GLY A 129 -15.64 2.24 -7.87
C GLY A 129 -15.45 1.36 -6.64
N GLN A 130 -16.55 1.01 -5.97
CA GLN A 130 -16.55 0.18 -4.77
C GLN A 130 -16.20 -1.28 -5.07
N ARG A 131 -15.36 -1.88 -4.23
CA ARG A 131 -14.79 -3.21 -4.45
C ARG A 131 -14.74 -4.00 -3.17
N THR A 132 -14.71 -5.33 -3.30
CA THR A 132 -14.57 -6.23 -2.15
C THR A 132 -13.10 -6.59 -1.99
N PHE A 133 -12.56 -6.24 -0.83
CA PHE A 133 -11.25 -6.64 -0.34
C PHE A 133 -11.40 -7.91 0.49
N ARG A 134 -10.53 -8.88 0.25
CA ARG A 134 -10.45 -10.10 1.05
C ARG A 134 -9.14 -10.07 1.83
N PHE A 135 -9.22 -10.38 3.12
CA PHE A 135 -8.10 -10.36 4.03
C PHE A 135 -7.90 -11.75 4.61
N THR A 136 -6.65 -12.19 4.63
CA THR A 136 -6.20 -13.33 5.43
C THR A 136 -5.08 -12.86 6.34
N VAL A 137 -5.24 -13.02 7.65
CA VAL A 137 -4.24 -12.65 8.66
C VAL A 137 -3.75 -13.90 9.34
N THR A 138 -2.44 -14.07 9.42
CA THR A 138 -1.83 -15.05 10.33
C THR A 138 -1.27 -14.30 11.53
N ASP A 139 -1.57 -14.76 12.74
CA ASP A 139 -1.03 -14.20 13.97
C ASP A 139 0.30 -14.82 14.40
N ASP A 140 0.85 -14.36 15.51
CA ASP A 140 2.14 -14.84 16.01
C ASP A 140 2.14 -16.29 16.49
N SER A 141 0.95 -16.79 16.84
CA SER A 141 0.73 -18.17 17.26
C SER A 141 0.43 -19.10 16.09
N GLY A 142 0.47 -18.59 14.85
CA GLY A 142 0.15 -19.34 13.63
C GLY A 142 -1.34 -19.51 13.38
N ASN A 143 -2.22 -18.89 14.17
CA ASN A 143 -3.66 -18.91 13.89
C ASN A 143 -3.94 -18.08 12.63
N THR A 144 -4.86 -18.56 11.81
CA THR A 144 -5.27 -17.85 10.59
C THR A 144 -6.69 -17.31 10.74
N TYR A 145 -6.91 -16.10 10.24
CA TYR A 145 -8.17 -15.39 10.26
C TYR A 145 -8.52 -14.91 8.85
N SER A 146 -9.78 -14.97 8.46
CA SER A 146 -10.22 -14.52 7.14
C SER A 146 -11.50 -13.70 7.17
N GLY A 147 -11.64 -12.79 6.21
CA GLY A 147 -12.82 -11.92 6.11
C GLY A 147 -12.77 -10.97 4.93
N THR A 148 -13.82 -10.16 4.78
CA THR A 148 -13.94 -9.23 3.66
C THR A 148 -14.42 -7.85 4.11
N ALA A 149 -14.05 -6.81 3.35
CA ALA A 149 -14.58 -5.46 3.49
C ALA A 149 -14.84 -4.84 2.12
N LYS A 150 -15.79 -3.92 2.04
CA LYS A 150 -16.04 -3.15 0.81
C LYS A 150 -15.51 -1.74 0.95
N ALA A 151 -14.76 -1.27 -0.04
CA ALA A 151 -14.23 0.09 -0.05
C ALA A 151 -14.03 0.60 -1.49
N THR A 152 -13.96 1.92 -1.61
CA THR A 152 -13.41 2.61 -2.78
C THR A 152 -12.13 3.30 -2.31
N LEU A 153 -11.02 3.05 -2.99
CA LEU A 153 -9.73 3.71 -2.70
C LEU A 153 -9.48 4.81 -3.72
N THR A 154 -9.12 6.00 -3.25
CA THR A 154 -8.82 7.16 -4.09
C THR A 154 -7.35 7.53 -3.95
N GLU A 155 -6.72 7.87 -5.06
CA GLU A 155 -5.32 8.30 -5.11
C GLU A 155 -5.01 9.40 -4.09
N GLY A 156 -3.91 9.24 -3.36
CA GLY A 156 -3.40 10.23 -2.40
C GLY A 156 -4.13 10.25 -1.07
N ASP A 157 -5.20 9.47 -0.91
CA ASP A 157 -5.93 9.39 0.33
C ASP A 157 -5.19 8.53 1.36
N TYR A 158 -5.49 8.83 2.63
CA TYR A 158 -5.13 8.00 3.77
C TYR A 158 -6.41 7.40 4.39
N VAL A 159 -6.51 6.09 4.37
CA VAL A 159 -7.69 5.34 4.84
C VAL A 159 -7.37 4.62 6.14
N VAL A 160 -8.22 4.82 7.15
CA VAL A 160 -8.11 4.13 8.45
C VAL A 160 -9.18 3.05 8.53
N ALA A 161 -8.78 1.79 8.35
CA ALA A 161 -9.63 0.61 8.41
C ALA A 161 -9.31 -0.19 9.68
N THR A 162 -9.80 0.29 10.82
CA THR A 162 -9.53 -0.31 12.13
C THR A 162 -10.66 -1.22 12.60
N GLY A 163 -10.30 -2.32 13.26
CA GLY A 163 -11.27 -3.25 13.85
C GLY A 163 -12.07 -4.04 12.81
N LEU A 164 -11.46 -4.31 11.65
CA LEU A 164 -12.08 -5.18 10.65
C LEU A 164 -12.27 -6.58 11.25
N LYS A 165 -13.50 -7.08 11.19
CA LYS A 165 -13.89 -8.34 11.83
C LYS A 165 -13.53 -9.52 10.93
N LEU A 166 -12.65 -10.40 11.41
CA LEU A 166 -12.25 -11.61 10.70
C LEU A 166 -12.70 -12.85 11.49
N THR A 167 -13.03 -13.93 10.78
CA THR A 167 -13.35 -15.23 11.38
C THR A 167 -12.07 -16.05 11.50
N LYS A 168 -11.82 -16.65 12.67
CA LYS A 168 -10.74 -17.61 12.85
C LYS A 168 -11.03 -18.88 12.05
N ASN A 169 -10.05 -19.33 11.26
CA ASN A 169 -10.11 -20.54 10.44
C ASN A 169 -9.60 -21.77 11.21
#